data_AF-A0A8I2J322-F1
#
_entry.id   AF-A0A8I2J322-F1
#
_cell.length_a   1.000
_cell.length_b   1.000
_cell.length_c   1.000
_cell.angle_alpha   90.00
_cell.angle_beta   90.00
_cell.angle_gamma   90.00
#
_symmetry.space_group_name_H-M   'P 1'
#
loop_
_entity.id
_entity.type
_entity.pdbx_description
1 polymer ?
#
loop_
_entity_poly.entity_id
_entity_poly.type
_entity_poly.pdbx_seq_one_letter_code
_entity_poly.pdbx_strand_id
1 'polypeptide(L)'
;MLTRRFALALSAAVTAILTLSACGGDDGQAADDRKPTRAPSATPSVTASDEPGTPAEMMPLYRIAYEVNGSPMCSHVAWDDAGCGEDLTAVGKLAAAMVEKVERDFPGGEYTEVEKSAGQVVKSVNTVRKLGCYRMSSTPPKTDAAKLRELCPSLSTLASLSWLNFETTVSSA
;
A
#
# COMPACT_ATOMS: atom_id res chain seq x y z
N MET A 1 -13.06 38.68 -4.94
CA MET A 1 -14.06 37.70 -4.47
C MET A 1 -14.39 36.74 -5.61
N LEU A 2 -13.65 35.63 -5.73
CA LEU A 2 -13.89 34.63 -6.80
C LEU A 2 -13.26 33.27 -6.45
N THR A 3 -13.48 32.77 -5.23
CA THR A 3 -12.98 31.45 -4.80
C THR A 3 -13.89 30.84 -3.73
N ARG A 4 -15.13 30.49 -4.10
CA ARG A 4 -16.04 29.80 -3.14
C ARG A 4 -17.15 28.93 -3.76
N ARG A 5 -16.89 28.26 -4.89
CA ARG A 5 -17.90 27.40 -5.56
C ARG A 5 -17.40 26.06 -6.12
N PHE A 6 -16.37 25.45 -5.56
CA PHE A 6 -15.92 24.09 -5.97
C PHE A 6 -15.80 23.08 -4.82
N ALA A 7 -16.61 23.23 -3.76
CA ALA A 7 -16.54 22.37 -2.57
C ALA A 7 -17.76 21.46 -2.35
N LEU A 8 -18.65 21.29 -3.33
CA LEU A 8 -19.86 20.47 -3.18
C LEU A 8 -20.18 19.69 -4.46
N ALA A 9 -19.35 18.74 -4.84
CA ALA A 9 -19.67 17.81 -5.94
C ALA A 9 -18.98 16.44 -5.84
N LEU A 10 -18.60 15.97 -4.64
CA LEU A 10 -17.98 14.65 -4.44
C LEU A 10 -18.76 13.73 -3.48
N SER A 11 -19.92 14.17 -2.98
CA SER A 11 -20.67 13.44 -1.94
C SER A 11 -21.90 12.68 -2.46
N ALA A 12 -21.96 12.33 -3.76
CA ALA A 12 -23.13 11.66 -4.34
C ALA A 12 -22.82 10.34 -5.10
N ALA A 13 -21.59 9.84 -5.07
CA ALA A 13 -21.21 8.59 -5.77
C ALA A 13 -21.07 7.36 -4.84
N VAL A 14 -21.37 7.50 -3.54
CA VAL A 14 -21.14 6.42 -2.55
C VAL A 14 -22.40 5.57 -2.29
N THR A 15 -23.56 5.91 -2.84
CA THR A 15 -24.84 5.24 -2.45
C THR A 15 -25.48 4.37 -3.54
N ALA A 16 -24.78 4.02 -4.62
CA ALA A 16 -25.36 3.28 -5.75
C ALA A 16 -24.56 2.04 -6.22
N ILE A 17 -23.77 1.42 -5.34
CA ILE A 17 -23.10 0.13 -5.64
C ILE A 17 -23.47 -0.91 -4.57
N LEU A 18 -24.78 -1.11 -4.34
CA LEU A 18 -25.28 -2.22 -3.50
C LEU A 18 -26.36 -3.05 -4.20
N THR A 19 -26.56 -2.87 -5.50
CA THR A 19 -27.53 -3.64 -6.27
C THR A 19 -26.99 -3.89 -7.67
N LEU A 20 -26.32 -5.04 -7.88
CA LEU A 20 -26.28 -5.83 -9.13
C LEU A 20 -25.08 -6.80 -9.09
N SER A 21 -25.27 -7.97 -8.49
CA SER A 21 -24.47 -9.15 -8.85
C SER A 21 -25.30 -10.41 -8.67
N ALA A 22 -26.39 -10.48 -9.44
CA ALA A 22 -26.97 -11.70 -9.93
C ALA A 22 -27.02 -11.60 -11.46
N CYS A 23 -25.96 -12.05 -12.13
CA CYS A 23 -26.02 -12.51 -13.53
C CYS A 23 -24.77 -13.36 -13.79
N GLY A 24 -24.98 -14.64 -14.11
CA GLY A 24 -23.93 -15.58 -14.44
C GLY A 24 -23.40 -15.40 -15.87
N GLY A 25 -22.32 -16.11 -16.17
CA GLY A 25 -21.74 -16.22 -17.50
C GLY A 25 -20.43 -16.99 -17.45
N ASP A 26 -20.43 -18.13 -18.12
CA ASP A 26 -19.40 -19.16 -18.26
C ASP A 26 -18.29 -18.78 -19.26
N ASP A 27 -17.20 -19.56 -19.22
CA ASP A 27 -16.14 -19.78 -20.22
C ASP A 27 -15.05 -18.73 -20.51
N GLY A 28 -13.79 -19.17 -20.37
CA GLY A 28 -12.62 -18.53 -20.98
C GLY A 28 -11.26 -19.02 -20.46
N GLN A 29 -10.72 -20.09 -21.05
CA GLN A 29 -9.39 -20.65 -20.80
C GLN A 29 -8.27 -19.93 -21.59
N ALA A 30 -7.02 -20.12 -21.11
CA ALA A 30 -5.69 -19.86 -21.71
C ALA A 30 -5.04 -18.50 -21.37
N ALA A 31 -3.74 -18.35 -21.10
CA ALA A 31 -2.59 -19.25 -20.93
C ALA A 31 -1.40 -18.44 -20.36
N ASP A 32 -0.32 -19.16 -20.07
CA ASP A 32 1.11 -18.83 -20.28
C ASP A 32 2.03 -18.73 -19.05
N ASP A 33 2.83 -19.79 -18.90
CA ASP A 33 4.02 -19.94 -18.07
C ASP A 33 5.10 -18.93 -18.42
N ARG A 34 5.46 -18.02 -17.50
CA ARG A 34 6.81 -17.43 -17.47
C ARG A 34 7.18 -16.96 -16.07
N LYS A 35 8.02 -17.74 -15.41
CA LYS A 35 8.75 -17.35 -14.20
C LYS A 35 9.99 -16.53 -14.60
N PRO A 36 10.18 -15.29 -14.11
CA PRO A 36 11.50 -14.67 -14.12
C PRO A 36 12.26 -15.11 -12.87
N THR A 37 13.38 -15.80 -13.07
CA THR A 37 14.35 -16.13 -12.02
C THR A 37 14.98 -14.84 -11.48
N ARG A 38 14.72 -14.51 -10.21
CA ARG A 38 15.34 -13.38 -9.50
C ARG A 38 16.76 -13.76 -9.06
N ALA A 39 17.76 -13.03 -9.54
CA ALA A 39 19.14 -13.11 -9.03
C ALA A 39 19.25 -12.34 -7.70
N PRO A 40 20.13 -12.77 -6.77
CA PRO A 40 20.37 -12.03 -5.53
C PRO A 40 21.24 -10.82 -5.83
N SER A 41 20.72 -9.61 -5.60
CA SER A 41 21.49 -8.37 -5.73
C SER A 41 21.77 -7.77 -4.35
N ALA A 42 23.04 -7.38 -4.19
CA ALA A 42 23.66 -6.92 -2.97
C ALA A 42 22.98 -5.67 -2.38
N THR A 43 22.99 -5.61 -1.06
CA THR A 43 22.62 -4.44 -0.25
C THR A 43 23.48 -3.23 -0.65
N PRO A 44 22.91 -2.12 -1.15
CA PRO A 44 23.69 -0.91 -1.41
C PRO A 44 24.03 -0.27 -0.07
N SER A 45 25.33 -0.11 0.21
CA SER A 45 25.80 0.80 1.26
C SER A 45 25.68 2.23 0.73
N VAL A 46 24.67 2.97 1.20
CA VAL A 46 24.54 4.41 0.93
C VAL A 46 25.62 5.14 1.73
N THR A 47 26.54 5.82 1.03
CA THR A 47 27.45 6.80 1.64
C THR A 47 26.62 7.97 2.16
N ALA A 48 26.63 8.17 3.48
CA ALA A 48 25.91 9.24 4.14
C ALA A 48 26.53 10.60 3.81
N SER A 49 25.76 11.48 3.17
CA SER A 49 25.93 12.92 3.38
C SER A 49 25.43 13.26 4.78
N ASP A 50 26.08 14.20 5.48
CA ASP A 50 25.72 14.61 6.84
C ASP A 50 24.38 15.35 6.93
N GLU A 51 23.85 15.86 5.81
CA GLU A 51 22.51 16.48 5.76
C GLU A 51 21.40 15.44 5.58
N PRO A 52 20.30 15.53 6.35
CA PRO A 52 19.15 14.68 6.11
C PRO A 52 18.53 14.95 4.73
N GLY A 53 18.58 13.97 3.83
CA GLY A 53 17.78 14.01 2.61
C GLY A 53 16.28 14.14 2.94
N THR A 54 15.59 15.02 2.23
CA THR A 54 14.14 15.24 2.36
C THR A 54 13.37 13.96 2.04
N PRO A 55 12.11 13.80 2.51
CA PRO A 55 11.33 12.61 2.17
C PRO A 55 11.19 12.37 0.66
N ALA A 56 11.09 13.43 -0.14
CA ALA A 56 11.01 13.35 -1.59
C ALA A 56 12.29 12.80 -2.23
N GLU A 57 13.47 13.23 -1.76
CA GLU A 57 14.77 12.73 -2.22
C GLU A 57 15.02 11.28 -1.78
N MET A 58 14.52 10.91 -0.59
CA MET A 58 14.71 9.58 -0.02
C MET A 58 13.76 8.53 -0.60
N MET A 59 12.56 8.92 -1.01
CA MET A 59 11.53 7.99 -1.47
C MET A 59 11.99 7.07 -2.62
N PRO A 60 12.69 7.53 -3.67
CA PRO A 60 13.25 6.65 -4.69
C PRO A 60 14.25 5.62 -4.14
N LEU A 61 15.12 6.03 -3.21
CA LEU A 61 16.10 5.14 -2.58
C LEU A 61 15.41 4.05 -1.76
N TYR A 62 14.37 4.43 -1.01
CA TYR A 62 13.59 3.50 -0.21
C TYR A 62 12.79 2.53 -1.09
N ARG A 63 12.21 2.99 -2.20
CA ARG A 63 11.55 2.08 -3.16
C ARG A 63 12.51 1.02 -3.67
N ILE A 64 13.74 1.38 -4.01
CA ILE A 64 14.76 0.42 -4.45
C ILE A 64 15.12 -0.54 -3.30
N ALA A 65 15.38 0.00 -2.10
CA ALA A 65 15.82 -0.80 -0.94
C ALA A 65 14.76 -1.81 -0.47
N TYR A 66 13.48 -1.47 -0.58
CA TYR A 66 12.36 -2.33 -0.21
C TYR A 66 11.71 -3.02 -1.42
N GLU A 67 12.29 -2.88 -2.62
CA GLU A 67 11.85 -3.53 -3.86
C GLU A 67 10.40 -3.19 -4.26
N VAL A 68 9.95 -1.96 -3.97
CA VAL A 68 8.61 -1.46 -4.28
C VAL A 68 8.58 -0.87 -5.69
N ASN A 69 8.07 -1.65 -6.65
CA ASN A 69 8.03 -1.27 -8.07
C ASN A 69 6.72 -0.57 -8.50
N GLY A 70 5.76 -0.38 -7.59
CA GLY A 70 4.47 0.24 -7.88
C GLY A 70 3.54 0.25 -6.68
N SER A 71 2.26 0.59 -6.93
CA SER A 71 1.21 0.52 -5.91
C SER A 71 0.68 -0.92 -5.80
N PRO A 72 0.59 -1.50 -4.60
CA PRO A 72 0.16 -2.88 -4.42
C PRO A 72 -1.35 -3.00 -4.66
N MET A 73 -1.76 -3.47 -5.83
CA MET A 73 -3.18 -3.61 -6.20
C MET A 73 -3.63 -5.06 -6.04
N CYS A 74 -4.24 -5.40 -4.89
CA CYS A 74 -4.71 -6.77 -4.62
C CYS A 74 -6.24 -6.93 -4.61
N SER A 75 -6.99 -5.95 -5.11
CA SER A 75 -8.45 -6.01 -5.18
C SER A 75 -8.97 -7.13 -6.09
N HIS A 76 -8.17 -7.56 -7.07
CA HIS A 76 -8.56 -8.56 -8.09
C HIS A 76 -7.85 -9.90 -7.95
N VAL A 77 -6.98 -10.06 -6.94
CA VAL A 77 -6.25 -11.32 -6.70
C VAL A 77 -6.91 -12.14 -5.60
N ALA A 78 -6.62 -13.43 -5.57
CA ALA A 78 -7.14 -14.32 -4.54
C ALA A 78 -6.72 -13.84 -3.14
N TRP A 79 -7.62 -14.00 -2.16
CA TRP A 79 -7.38 -13.57 -0.77
C TRP A 79 -6.17 -14.24 -0.12
N ASP A 80 -5.66 -15.34 -0.67
CA ASP A 80 -4.49 -16.07 -0.20
C ASP A 80 -3.30 -15.99 -1.18
N ASP A 81 -3.31 -15.04 -2.10
CA ASP A 81 -2.17 -14.78 -3.00
C ASP A 81 -0.96 -14.31 -2.20
N ALA A 82 0.15 -15.06 -2.27
CA ALA A 82 1.36 -14.76 -1.51
C ALA A 82 2.12 -13.55 -2.08
N GLY A 83 2.10 -13.35 -3.40
CA GLY A 83 2.80 -12.25 -4.06
C GLY A 83 2.23 -10.90 -3.64
N CYS A 84 0.90 -10.78 -3.59
CA CYS A 84 0.25 -9.62 -2.99
C CYS A 84 0.69 -9.38 -1.53
N GLY A 85 0.79 -10.46 -0.73
CA GLY A 85 1.24 -10.36 0.65
C GLY A 85 2.66 -9.82 0.79
N GLU A 86 3.54 -10.19 -0.14
CA GLU A 86 4.91 -9.67 -0.24
C GLU A 86 4.90 -8.19 -0.61
N ASP A 87 4.14 -7.78 -1.64
CA ASP A 87 4.04 -6.38 -2.08
C ASP A 87 3.48 -5.47 -0.98
N LEU A 88 2.38 -5.89 -0.32
CA LEU A 88 1.80 -5.16 0.81
C LEU A 88 2.77 -5.08 1.99
N THR A 89 3.55 -6.13 2.23
CA THR A 89 4.58 -6.12 3.27
C THR A 89 5.72 -5.17 2.93
N ALA A 90 6.15 -5.12 1.67
CA ALA A 90 7.21 -4.24 1.20
C ALA A 90 6.83 -2.76 1.40
N VAL A 91 5.64 -2.34 0.95
CA VAL A 91 5.17 -0.96 1.18
C VAL A 91 5.01 -0.62 2.65
N GLY A 92 4.57 -1.58 3.47
CA GLY A 92 4.43 -1.38 4.92
C GLY A 92 5.77 -1.16 5.60
N LYS A 93 6.82 -1.91 5.20
CA LYS A 93 8.19 -1.73 5.71
C LYS A 93 8.79 -0.39 5.27
N LEU A 94 8.58 -0.04 4.00
CA LEU A 94 9.04 1.24 3.46
C LEU A 94 8.41 2.41 4.22
N ALA A 95 7.09 2.40 4.38
CA ALA A 95 6.39 3.45 5.10
C ALA A 95 6.84 3.53 6.58
N ALA A 96 7.05 2.40 7.24
CA ALA A 96 7.59 2.38 8.60
C ALA A 96 8.99 3.01 8.69
N ALA A 97 9.88 2.70 7.75
CA ALA A 97 11.20 3.31 7.68
C ALA A 97 11.13 4.83 7.43
N MET A 98 10.16 5.28 6.64
CA MET A 98 9.93 6.72 6.42
C MET A 98 9.45 7.42 7.69
N VAL A 99 8.56 6.81 8.48
CA VAL A 99 8.15 7.33 9.79
C VAL A 99 9.37 7.52 10.69
N GLU A 100 10.16 6.47 10.89
CA GLU A 100 11.36 6.50 11.75
C GLU A 100 12.39 7.54 11.29
N LYS A 101 12.57 7.69 9.97
CA LYS A 101 13.45 8.67 9.36
C LYS A 101 12.98 10.10 9.63
N VAL A 102 11.68 10.38 9.43
CA VAL A 102 11.11 11.72 9.65
C VAL A 102 11.17 12.11 11.12
N GLU A 103 10.77 11.22 12.03
CA GLU A 103 10.82 11.46 13.47
C GLU A 103 12.24 11.76 13.97
N ARG A 104 13.23 11.01 13.46
CA ARG A 104 14.63 11.15 13.88
C ARG A 104 15.28 12.42 13.34
N ASP A 105 15.10 12.70 12.06
CA ASP A 105 15.91 13.71 11.38
C ASP A 105 15.21 15.08 11.28
N PHE A 106 13.89 15.13 11.50
CA PHE A 106 13.10 16.37 11.47
C PHE A 106 12.22 16.53 12.73
N PRO A 107 12.82 16.57 13.95
CA PRO A 107 12.08 16.63 15.21
C PRO A 107 11.26 17.92 15.39
N GLY A 108 11.51 18.94 14.56
CA GLY A 108 10.71 20.18 14.52
C GLY A 108 9.35 20.03 13.81
N GLY A 109 9.07 18.87 13.21
CA GLY A 109 7.76 18.55 12.62
C GLY A 109 7.56 19.05 11.18
N GLU A 110 8.63 19.45 10.49
CA GLU A 110 8.59 19.93 9.10
C GLU A 110 7.86 18.98 8.14
N TYR A 111 8.00 17.66 8.36
CA TYR A 111 7.39 16.61 7.55
C TYR A 111 6.32 15.79 8.27
N THR A 112 5.64 16.38 9.26
CA THR A 112 4.62 15.68 10.06
C THR A 112 3.48 15.07 9.21
N GLU A 113 3.09 15.70 8.10
CA GLU A 113 2.04 15.14 7.22
C GLU A 113 2.54 13.92 6.43
N VAL A 114 3.83 13.90 6.06
CA VAL A 114 4.49 12.72 5.48
C VAL A 114 4.54 11.58 6.50
N GLU A 115 4.95 11.87 7.74
CA GLU A 115 4.96 10.90 8.84
C GLU A 115 3.57 10.30 9.08
N LYS A 116 2.53 11.15 9.19
CA LYS A 116 1.15 10.71 9.39
C LYS A 116 0.63 9.84 8.25
N SER A 117 0.86 10.24 7.01
CA SER A 117 0.41 9.49 5.83
C SER A 117 1.14 8.15 5.70
N ALA A 118 2.46 8.11 5.96
CA ALA A 118 3.21 6.86 6.07
C ALA A 118 2.67 5.96 7.20
N GLY A 119 2.35 6.53 8.36
CA GLY A 119 1.73 5.81 9.46
C GLY A 119 0.36 5.21 9.11
N GLN A 120 -0.41 5.83 8.20
CA GLN A 120 -1.66 5.26 7.69
C GLN A 120 -1.42 4.02 6.80
N VAL A 121 -0.37 4.03 5.98
CA VAL A 121 0.07 2.83 5.23
C VAL A 121 0.39 1.70 6.20
N VAL A 122 1.20 1.97 7.23
CA VAL A 122 1.57 0.96 8.24
C VAL A 122 0.34 0.38 8.93
N LYS A 123 -0.62 1.23 9.32
CA LYS A 123 -1.87 0.81 9.97
C LYS A 123 -2.76 -0.05 9.06
N SER A 124 -2.93 0.35 7.81
CA SER A 124 -3.77 -0.38 6.85
C SER A 124 -3.16 -1.74 6.51
N VAL A 125 -1.86 -1.80 6.18
CA VAL A 125 -1.13 -3.06 5.93
C VAL A 125 -1.17 -3.98 7.15
N ASN A 126 -0.96 -3.45 8.37
CA ASN A 126 -1.05 -4.26 9.58
C ASN A 126 -2.47 -4.80 9.84
N THR A 127 -3.51 -4.11 9.37
CA THR A 127 -4.89 -4.60 9.45
C THR A 127 -5.09 -5.79 8.52
N VAL A 128 -4.62 -5.69 7.27
CA VAL A 128 -4.61 -6.81 6.31
C VAL A 128 -3.86 -8.02 6.90
N ARG A 129 -2.66 -7.77 7.46
CA ARG A 129 -1.84 -8.79 8.12
C ARG A 129 -2.56 -9.46 9.29
N LYS A 130 -3.14 -8.69 10.21
CA LYS A 130 -3.78 -9.23 11.42
C LYS A 130 -4.98 -10.14 11.13
N LEU A 131 -5.67 -9.89 10.03
CA LEU A 131 -6.81 -10.71 9.60
C LEU A 131 -6.36 -11.99 8.88
N GLY A 132 -5.14 -12.02 8.36
CA GLY A 132 -4.59 -13.18 7.65
C GLY A 132 -4.88 -13.17 6.16
N CYS A 133 -5.17 -12.00 5.60
CA CYS A 133 -5.22 -11.80 4.17
C CYS A 133 -3.84 -11.99 3.53
N TYR A 134 -3.83 -12.50 2.30
CA TYR A 134 -2.68 -12.65 1.41
C TYR A 134 -1.51 -13.39 2.06
N ARG A 135 -1.83 -14.38 2.91
CA ARG A 135 -0.86 -15.18 3.69
C ARG A 135 0.08 -14.36 4.57
N MET A 136 -0.31 -13.14 4.93
CA MET A 136 0.53 -12.24 5.73
C MET A 136 0.55 -12.59 7.24
N SER A 137 -0.40 -13.37 7.76
CA SER A 137 -0.42 -13.79 9.18
C SER A 137 0.32 -15.09 9.43
N SER A 138 0.88 -15.25 10.64
CA SER A 138 1.28 -16.56 11.16
C SER A 138 0.07 -17.49 11.27
N THR A 139 0.15 -18.65 10.64
CA THR A 139 -0.90 -19.67 10.55
C THR A 139 -1.29 -20.22 11.93
N PRO A 140 -2.58 -20.51 12.19
CA PRO A 140 -3.75 -20.28 11.35
C PRO A 140 -4.29 -18.83 11.41
N PRO A 141 -4.97 -18.35 10.35
CA PRO A 141 -5.62 -17.04 10.34
C PRO A 141 -6.71 -16.95 11.41
N LYS A 142 -6.93 -15.74 11.94
CA LYS A 142 -7.94 -15.47 12.98
C LYS A 142 -9.38 -15.47 12.45
N THR A 143 -9.54 -15.33 11.14
CA THR A 143 -10.82 -15.20 10.45
C THR A 143 -11.00 -16.41 9.54
N ASP A 144 -12.23 -16.89 9.40
CA ASP A 144 -12.52 -18.00 8.51
C ASP A 144 -12.28 -17.63 7.03
N ALA A 145 -11.97 -18.63 6.21
CA ALA A 145 -11.60 -18.41 4.83
C ALA A 145 -12.74 -17.85 3.96
N ALA A 146 -14.01 -18.03 4.32
CA ALA A 146 -15.13 -17.46 3.55
C ALA A 146 -15.21 -15.94 3.80
N LYS A 147 -15.08 -15.52 5.06
CA LYS A 147 -15.02 -14.10 5.42
C LYS A 147 -13.79 -13.40 4.88
N LEU A 148 -12.63 -14.08 4.84
CA LEU A 148 -11.44 -13.50 4.23
C LEU A 148 -11.61 -13.25 2.73
N ARG A 149 -12.28 -14.14 1.99
CA ARG A 149 -12.62 -13.91 0.57
C ARG A 149 -13.44 -12.64 0.37
N GLU A 150 -14.35 -12.33 1.28
CA GLU A 150 -15.17 -11.10 1.22
C GLU A 150 -14.39 -9.84 1.63
N LEU A 151 -13.60 -9.93 2.70
CA LEU A 151 -12.99 -8.76 3.33
C LEU A 151 -11.66 -8.33 2.72
N CYS A 152 -10.81 -9.28 2.31
CA CYS A 152 -9.44 -8.98 1.87
C CYS A 152 -9.37 -8.00 0.69
N PRO A 153 -10.23 -8.09 -0.36
CA PRO A 153 -10.22 -7.12 -1.45
C PRO A 153 -10.49 -5.68 -0.99
N SER A 154 -11.44 -5.49 -0.07
CA SER A 154 -11.77 -4.16 0.46
C SER A 154 -10.63 -3.59 1.29
N LEU A 155 -10.00 -4.42 2.13
CA LEU A 155 -8.87 -4.02 2.97
C LEU A 155 -7.60 -3.74 2.16
N SER A 156 -7.36 -4.52 1.11
CA SER A 156 -6.28 -4.22 0.14
C SER A 156 -6.52 -2.89 -0.55
N THR A 157 -7.76 -2.58 -0.94
CA THR A 157 -8.10 -1.29 -1.55
C THR A 157 -7.77 -0.14 -0.58
N LEU A 158 -8.10 -0.27 0.70
CA LEU A 158 -7.75 0.72 1.72
C LEU A 158 -6.22 0.88 1.89
N ALA A 159 -5.46 -0.22 1.85
CA ALA A 159 -4.00 -0.16 1.90
C ALA A 159 -3.41 0.53 0.65
N SER A 160 -3.96 0.23 -0.54
CA SER A 160 -3.57 0.82 -1.82
C SER A 160 -3.83 2.33 -1.83
N LEU A 161 -5.00 2.76 -1.35
CA LEU A 161 -5.36 4.18 -1.26
C LEU A 161 -4.49 4.91 -0.23
N SER A 162 -4.17 4.25 0.89
CA SER A 162 -3.25 4.81 1.89
C SER A 162 -1.86 5.02 1.29
N TRP A 163 -1.38 4.06 0.49
CA TRP A 163 -0.11 4.16 -0.23
C TRP A 163 -0.11 5.32 -1.24
N LEU A 164 -1.15 5.43 -2.08
CA LEU A 164 -1.29 6.53 -3.03
C LEU A 164 -1.32 7.90 -2.34
N ASN A 165 -2.01 8.01 -1.21
CA ASN A 165 -2.03 9.24 -0.41
C ASN A 165 -0.62 9.60 0.11
N PHE A 166 0.11 8.61 0.63
CA PHE A 166 1.49 8.78 1.08
C PHE A 166 2.42 9.23 -0.06
N GLU A 167 2.37 8.56 -1.22
CA GLU A 167 3.18 8.95 -2.40
C GLU A 167 2.90 10.39 -2.84
N THR A 168 1.61 10.77 -2.85
CA THR A 168 1.18 12.12 -3.21
C THR A 168 1.68 13.14 -2.18
N THR A 169 1.56 12.83 -0.89
CA THR A 169 1.99 13.70 0.20
C THR A 169 3.49 13.94 0.16
N VAL A 170 4.29 12.89 -0.05
CA VAL A 170 5.75 13.01 -0.24
C VAL A 170 6.09 13.87 -1.45
N SER A 171 5.37 13.72 -2.55
CA SER A 171 5.64 14.48 -3.78
C SER A 171 5.25 15.96 -3.69
N SER A 172 4.43 16.31 -2.71
CA SER A 172 3.95 17.68 -2.47
C SER A 172 4.62 18.39 -1.29
N ALA A 173 5.46 17.67 -0.54
CA ALA A 173 6.14 18.15 0.66
C ALA A 173 7.46 18.86 0.32
#